data_AF-A0A239L426-F1
#
_entry.id   AF-A0A239L426-F1
#
_cell.length_a   1.000
_cell.length_b   1.000
_cell.length_c   1.000
_cell.angle_alpha   90.00
_cell.angle_beta   90.00
_cell.angle_gamma   90.00
#
_symmetry.space_group_name_H-M   'P 1'
#
loop_
_entity.id
_entity.type
_entity.pdbx_description
1 polymer ?
#
loop_
_entity_poly.entity_id
_entity_poly.type
_entity_poly.pdbx_seq_one_letter_code
_entity_poly.pdbx_strand_id
1 'polypeptide(L)'
;MAGHFILRNIALVDLFAAQSPPLAAIKGVTQHANIGWGITPRTALRNALNGANIGDRSQLPPHFYLMISNVVGQPARERYLRVCGWGESLERPAAPGLGLRALTPAAAAAFAAGNPNDALALQALHGNVSVEIYYMAKTEVDGARSMELSLSP
;
A
#
# COMPACT_ATOMS: atom_id res chain seq x y z
N MET A 1 12.47 -10.24 -6.88
CA MET A 1 12.41 -8.76 -6.92
C MET A 1 11.29 -8.28 -6.01
N ALA A 2 11.49 -7.20 -5.23
CA ALA A 2 10.42 -6.64 -4.41
C ALA A 2 9.62 -5.59 -5.17
N GLY A 3 8.29 -5.74 -5.27
CA GLY A 3 7.42 -4.78 -5.94
C GLY A 3 6.69 -3.87 -4.96
N HIS A 4 6.22 -2.72 -5.43
CA HIS A 4 5.63 -1.70 -4.57
C HIS A 4 4.36 -1.10 -5.17
N PHE A 5 3.20 -1.23 -4.51
CA PHE A 5 1.92 -0.68 -4.95
C PHE A 5 1.42 0.40 -3.99
N ILE A 6 0.50 1.25 -4.45
CA ILE A 6 -0.25 2.15 -3.57
C ILE A 6 -1.68 1.62 -3.48
N LEU A 7 -2.24 1.57 -2.28
CA LEU A 7 -3.66 1.35 -2.04
C LEU A 7 -4.16 2.57 -1.30
N ARG A 8 -4.82 3.48 -2.01
CA ARG A 8 -5.13 4.80 -1.46
C ARG A 8 -5.91 4.69 -0.16
N ASN A 9 -6.93 3.84 -0.15
CA ASN A 9 -7.74 3.56 1.01
C ASN A 9 -7.92 2.05 1.21
N ILE A 10 -7.78 1.58 2.44
CA ILE A 10 -8.13 0.21 2.84
C ILE A 10 -9.30 0.26 3.83
N ALA A 11 -10.32 -0.60 3.69
CA ALA A 11 -11.32 -0.74 4.73
C ALA A 11 -10.71 -1.44 5.96
N LEU A 12 -11.23 -1.15 7.17
CA LEU A 12 -10.75 -1.82 8.39
C LEU A 12 -10.89 -3.34 8.29
N VAL A 13 -12.02 -3.83 7.77
CA VAL A 13 -12.27 -5.26 7.56
C VAL A 13 -11.24 -5.88 6.60
N ASP A 14 -10.87 -5.17 5.53
CA ASP A 14 -9.88 -5.65 4.58
C ASP A 14 -8.48 -5.69 5.19
N LEU A 15 -8.12 -4.69 5.99
CA LEU A 15 -6.85 -4.66 6.70
C LEU A 15 -6.75 -5.86 7.68
N PHE A 16 -7.78 -6.08 8.50
CA PHE A 16 -7.80 -7.22 9.41
C PHE A 16 -7.75 -8.56 8.66
N ALA A 17 -8.49 -8.69 7.56
CA ALA A 17 -8.45 -9.88 6.72
C ALA A 17 -7.04 -10.11 6.12
N ALA A 18 -6.36 -9.04 5.70
CA ALA A 18 -5.01 -9.12 5.14
C ALA A 18 -3.98 -9.59 6.17
N GLN A 19 -4.10 -9.12 7.40
CA GLN A 19 -3.21 -9.46 8.51
C GLN A 19 -3.48 -10.87 9.08
N SER A 20 -4.62 -11.46 8.74
CA SER A 20 -5.01 -12.81 9.17
C SER A 20 -4.59 -13.87 8.14
N PRO A 21 -4.52 -15.16 8.52
CA PRO A 21 -4.40 -16.25 7.56
C PRO A 21 -5.56 -16.20 6.52
N PRO A 22 -5.28 -16.53 5.25
CA PRO A 22 -4.02 -17.12 4.78
C PRO A 22 -2.91 -16.10 4.52
N LEU A 23 -3.22 -14.82 4.24
CA LEU A 23 -2.23 -13.87 3.73
C LEU A 23 -1.16 -13.52 4.77
N ALA A 24 -1.58 -13.27 6.01
CA ALA A 24 -0.73 -12.90 7.15
C ALA A 24 0.24 -11.74 6.84
N ALA A 25 -0.26 -10.70 6.16
CA ALA A 25 0.52 -9.54 5.82
C ALA A 25 0.89 -8.72 7.07
N ILE A 26 2.08 -8.12 7.06
CA ILE A 26 2.62 -7.39 8.21
C ILE A 26 2.40 -5.89 8.00
N LYS A 27 1.64 -5.25 8.88
CA LYS A 27 1.52 -3.79 8.91
C LYS A 27 2.79 -3.19 9.51
N GLY A 28 3.48 -2.37 8.73
CA GLY A 28 4.66 -1.61 9.17
C GLY A 28 4.29 -0.42 10.06
N VAL A 29 5.32 0.21 10.62
CA VAL A 29 5.19 1.46 11.38
C VAL A 29 4.74 2.60 10.46
N THR A 30 3.97 3.55 11.02
CA THR A 30 3.57 4.76 10.31
C THR A 30 4.80 5.59 9.96
N GLN A 31 4.94 5.91 8.68
CA GLN A 31 5.94 6.83 8.14
C GLN A 31 5.43 8.25 8.21
N HIS A 32 6.35 9.23 8.29
CA HIS A 32 6.05 10.67 8.27
C HIS A 32 4.99 11.07 9.31
N ALA A 33 4.97 10.36 10.43
CA ALA A 33 4.06 10.57 11.54
C ALA A 33 4.05 12.03 12.05
N ASN A 34 5.23 12.65 12.05
CA ASN A 34 5.47 14.03 12.48
C ASN A 34 5.01 15.10 11.48
N ILE A 35 4.68 14.74 10.23
CA ILE A 35 4.29 15.69 9.18
C ILE A 35 2.79 16.02 9.26
N GLY A 36 1.97 15.02 9.58
CA GLY A 36 0.52 15.15 9.66
C GLY A 36 -0.16 15.45 8.31
N TRP A 37 -1.47 15.68 8.37
CA TRP A 37 -2.31 15.93 7.20
C TRP A 37 -2.61 17.43 7.03
N GLY A 38 -1.61 18.18 6.56
CA GLY A 38 -1.74 19.60 6.20
C GLY A 38 -2.07 19.82 4.71
N ILE A 39 -2.18 21.08 4.29
CA ILE A 39 -2.38 21.45 2.87
C ILE A 39 -1.20 21.00 2.01
N THR A 40 0.04 21.22 2.47
CA THR A 40 1.26 20.87 1.73
C THR A 40 1.38 19.36 1.51
N PRO A 41 1.29 18.49 2.53
CA PRO A 41 1.34 17.04 2.32
C PRO A 41 0.21 16.51 1.44
N ARG A 42 -1.03 17.01 1.60
CA ARG A 42 -2.15 16.63 0.72
C ARG A 42 -1.89 16.99 -0.74
N THR A 43 -1.33 18.18 -0.97
CA THR A 43 -0.98 18.63 -2.33
C THR A 43 0.13 17.78 -2.92
N ALA A 44 1.17 17.48 -2.14
CA ALA A 44 2.26 16.61 -2.56
C ALA A 44 1.75 15.21 -2.96
N LEU A 45 0.92 14.58 -2.12
CA LEU A 45 0.30 13.29 -2.42
C LEU A 45 -0.55 13.36 -3.69
N ARG A 46 -1.45 14.35 -3.80
CA ARG A 46 -2.31 14.52 -4.98
C ARG A 46 -1.49 14.64 -6.26
N ASN A 47 -0.44 15.45 -6.24
CA ASN A 47 0.44 15.64 -7.39
C ASN A 47 1.14 14.32 -7.77
N ALA A 48 1.64 13.60 -6.77
CA ALA A 48 2.29 12.31 -6.96
C ALA A 48 1.35 11.26 -7.59
N LEU A 49 0.10 11.16 -7.08
CA LEU A 49 -0.91 10.25 -7.63
C LEU A 49 -1.35 10.64 -9.05
N ASN A 50 -1.23 11.92 -9.42
CA ASN A 50 -1.47 12.40 -10.77
C ASN A 50 -0.23 12.27 -11.70
N GLY A 51 0.83 11.58 -11.26
CA GLY A 51 2.02 11.34 -12.07
C GLY A 51 3.05 12.47 -12.08
N ALA A 52 2.86 13.52 -11.27
CA ALA A 52 3.85 14.60 -11.18
C ALA A 52 5.09 14.11 -10.43
N ASN A 53 6.27 14.53 -10.90
CA ASN A 53 7.54 14.24 -10.22
C ASN A 53 7.52 14.75 -8.77
N ILE A 54 7.92 13.91 -7.83
CA ILE A 54 8.15 14.31 -6.45
C ILE A 54 9.65 14.27 -6.13
N GLY A 55 10.24 15.45 -5.97
CA GLY A 55 11.66 15.58 -5.62
C GLY A 55 11.97 15.17 -4.19
N ASP A 56 10.99 15.23 -3.29
CA ASP A 56 11.15 14.92 -1.87
C ASP A 56 9.94 14.18 -1.31
N ARG A 57 10.16 12.94 -0.83
CA ARG A 57 9.13 12.13 -0.17
C ARG A 57 8.89 12.52 1.28
N SER A 58 9.79 13.28 1.91
CA SER A 58 9.69 13.67 3.33
C SER A 58 8.44 14.51 3.63
N GLN A 59 7.87 15.14 2.59
CA GLN A 59 6.66 15.95 2.66
C GLN A 59 5.38 15.16 2.39
N LEU A 60 5.47 13.85 2.12
CA LEU A 60 4.28 13.02 1.97
C LEU A 60 3.54 12.91 3.31
N PRO A 61 2.20 12.83 3.29
CA PRO A 61 1.43 12.69 4.50
C PRO A 61 1.72 11.34 5.18
N PRO A 62 1.30 11.18 6.45
CA PRO A 62 1.45 9.92 7.14
C PRO A 62 0.83 8.76 6.37
N HIS A 63 1.56 7.66 6.31
CA HIS A 63 1.15 6.42 5.64
C HIS A 63 1.82 5.22 6.31
N PHE A 64 1.37 4.02 5.99
CA PHE A 64 2.08 2.81 6.40
C PHE A 64 2.20 1.85 5.22
N TYR A 65 3.11 0.88 5.35
CA TYR A 65 3.24 -0.21 4.40
C TYR A 65 2.58 -1.46 4.94
N LEU A 66 1.82 -2.15 4.09
CA LEU A 66 1.44 -3.53 4.30
C LEU A 66 2.44 -4.42 3.55
N MET A 67 3.20 -5.22 4.28
CA MET A 67 4.27 -6.07 3.75
C MET A 67 3.75 -7.49 3.54
N ILE A 68 3.87 -7.97 2.30
CA ILE A 68 3.48 -9.32 1.90
C ILE A 68 4.77 -10.06 1.55
N SER A 69 5.10 -11.08 2.33
CA SER A 69 6.20 -11.99 1.98
C SER A 69 5.86 -12.80 0.73
N ASN A 70 6.90 -13.23 0.01
CA ASN A 70 6.76 -14.10 -1.17
C ASN A 70 5.77 -15.26 -0.91
N VAL A 71 4.93 -15.55 -1.91
CA VAL A 71 3.83 -16.54 -1.81
C VAL A 71 4.07 -17.82 -2.63
N VAL A 72 5.29 -18.06 -3.10
CA VAL A 72 5.65 -19.29 -3.83
C VAL A 72 5.31 -20.51 -2.99
N GLY A 73 4.65 -21.50 -3.61
CA GLY A 73 4.20 -22.72 -2.95
C GLY A 73 3.05 -22.53 -1.96
N GLN A 74 2.43 -21.34 -1.92
CA GLN A 74 1.37 -21.00 -0.97
C GLN A 74 0.07 -20.62 -1.71
N PRO A 75 -0.65 -21.61 -2.28
CA PRO A 75 -1.79 -21.37 -3.16
C PRO A 75 -2.94 -20.60 -2.49
N ALA A 76 -3.14 -20.76 -1.18
CA ALA A 76 -4.15 -20.01 -0.44
C ALA A 76 -3.84 -18.51 -0.37
N ARG A 77 -2.55 -18.14 -0.24
CA ARG A 77 -2.10 -16.74 -0.22
C ARG A 77 -2.20 -16.11 -1.59
N GLU A 78 -1.76 -16.84 -2.62
CA GLU A 78 -1.91 -16.40 -4.00
C GLU A 78 -3.39 -16.18 -4.34
N ARG A 79 -4.26 -17.15 -4.03
CA ARG A 79 -5.70 -17.05 -4.27
C ARG A 79 -6.29 -15.83 -3.55
N TYR A 80 -5.92 -15.59 -2.30
CA TYR A 80 -6.37 -14.40 -1.57
C TYR A 80 -6.01 -13.12 -2.32
N LEU A 81 -4.76 -12.96 -2.75
CA LEU A 81 -4.32 -11.75 -3.47
C LEU A 81 -5.09 -11.53 -4.78
N ARG A 82 -5.45 -12.59 -5.49
CA ARG A 82 -6.24 -12.50 -6.73
C ARG A 82 -7.67 -12.03 -6.51
N VAL A 83 -8.27 -12.37 -5.36
CA VAL A 83 -9.71 -12.12 -5.10
C VAL A 83 -9.98 -11.05 -4.06
N CYS A 84 -8.95 -10.49 -3.42
CA CYS A 84 -9.13 -9.44 -2.42
C CYS A 84 -9.79 -8.19 -3.05
N GLY A 85 -10.58 -7.46 -2.27
CA GLY A 85 -11.34 -6.29 -2.75
C GLY A 85 -10.49 -5.06 -3.10
N TRP A 86 -9.17 -5.21 -3.25
CA TRP A 86 -8.25 -4.08 -3.40
C TRP A 86 -8.11 -3.59 -4.84
N GLY A 87 -8.46 -4.43 -5.82
CA GLY A 87 -8.13 -4.23 -7.23
C GLY A 87 -8.46 -2.83 -7.74
N GLU A 88 -9.69 -2.38 -7.56
CA GLU A 88 -10.16 -1.07 -8.04
C GLU A 88 -9.46 0.13 -7.34
N SER A 89 -8.83 -0.11 -6.21
CA SER A 89 -8.15 0.91 -5.39
C SER A 89 -6.62 0.82 -5.44
N LEU A 90 -6.07 -0.18 -6.15
CA LEU A 90 -4.63 -0.33 -6.35
C LEU A 90 -4.14 0.61 -7.45
N GLU A 91 -3.19 1.46 -7.10
CA GLU A 91 -2.64 2.50 -7.96
C GLU A 91 -1.12 2.30 -8.17
N ARG A 92 -0.66 2.67 -9.37
CA ARG A 92 0.77 2.77 -9.72
C ARG A 92 1.01 3.99 -10.61
N PRO A 93 0.86 5.21 -10.08
CA PRO A 93 1.15 6.43 -10.83
C PRO A 93 2.59 6.43 -11.35
N ALA A 94 2.78 6.82 -12.61
CA ALA A 94 4.12 6.89 -13.23
C ALA A 94 4.93 8.13 -12.79
N ALA A 95 4.79 8.57 -11.54
CA ALA A 95 5.53 9.69 -10.99
C ALA A 95 6.96 9.29 -10.61
N PRO A 96 7.99 9.96 -11.15
CA PRO A 96 9.33 9.84 -10.62
C PRO A 96 9.36 10.26 -9.13
N GLY A 97 10.16 9.55 -8.33
CA GLY A 97 10.31 9.84 -6.89
C GLY A 97 9.27 9.18 -5.98
N LEU A 98 8.21 8.55 -6.51
CA LEU A 98 7.26 7.76 -5.69
C LEU A 98 7.82 6.41 -5.20
N GLY A 99 9.10 6.14 -5.41
CA GLY A 99 9.73 4.91 -4.88
C GLY A 99 9.08 3.63 -5.39
N LEU A 100 8.27 3.71 -6.45
CA LEU A 100 7.62 2.56 -7.07
C LEU A 100 8.70 1.66 -7.66
N ARG A 101 8.97 0.56 -6.97
CA ARG A 101 9.90 -0.46 -7.45
C ARG A 101 9.35 -1.12 -8.72
N ALA A 102 10.27 -1.53 -9.59
CA ALA A 102 9.93 -2.22 -10.83
C ALA A 102 9.11 -3.49 -10.56
N LEU A 103 8.09 -3.70 -11.38
CA LEU A 103 7.34 -4.95 -11.41
C LEU A 103 8.11 -6.01 -12.21
N THR A 104 7.82 -7.27 -11.95
CA THR A 104 8.18 -8.34 -12.87
C THR A 104 7.43 -8.15 -14.19
N PRO A 105 7.96 -8.65 -15.32
CA PRO A 105 7.28 -8.51 -16.62
C PRO A 105 5.83 -9.01 -16.61
N ALA A 106 5.56 -10.14 -15.95
CA ALA A 106 4.21 -10.69 -15.81
C ALA A 106 3.29 -9.78 -14.98
N ALA A 107 3.76 -9.26 -13.86
CA ALA A 107 2.98 -8.34 -13.03
C ALA A 107 2.73 -7.00 -13.75
N ALA A 108 3.71 -6.49 -14.50
CA ALA A 108 3.56 -5.28 -15.30
C ALA A 108 2.50 -5.46 -16.39
N ALA A 109 2.51 -6.58 -17.11
CA ALA A 109 1.53 -6.90 -18.13
C ALA A 109 0.10 -7.02 -17.56
N ALA A 110 -0.05 -7.72 -16.42
CA ALA A 110 -1.34 -7.84 -15.74
C ALA A 110 -1.88 -6.47 -15.28
N PHE A 111 -1.02 -5.60 -14.76
CA PHE A 111 -1.42 -4.26 -14.34
C PHE A 111 -1.87 -3.41 -15.54
N ALA A 112 -1.12 -3.44 -16.65
CA ALA A 112 -1.46 -2.74 -17.88
C ALA A 112 -2.75 -3.27 -18.54
N ALA A 113 -3.09 -4.54 -18.33
CA ALA A 113 -4.33 -5.14 -18.79
C ALA A 113 -5.56 -4.85 -17.90
N GLY A 114 -5.41 -4.02 -16.86
CA GLY A 114 -6.50 -3.69 -15.94
C GLY A 114 -6.79 -4.77 -14.89
N ASN A 115 -5.83 -5.68 -14.63
CA ASN A 115 -5.94 -6.74 -13.63
C ASN A 115 -4.96 -6.50 -12.44
N PRO A 116 -5.17 -5.47 -11.61
CA PRO A 116 -4.23 -5.09 -10.56
C PRO A 116 -4.07 -6.15 -9.45
N ASN A 117 -5.11 -6.92 -9.14
CA ASN A 117 -4.99 -8.06 -8.22
C ASN A 117 -4.10 -9.16 -8.77
N ASP A 118 -4.21 -9.47 -10.06
CA ASP A 118 -3.32 -10.43 -10.71
C ASP A 118 -1.89 -9.91 -10.76
N ALA A 119 -1.70 -8.60 -11.01
CA ALA A 119 -0.39 -7.98 -10.93
C ALA A 119 0.24 -8.13 -9.54
N LEU A 120 -0.56 -7.89 -8.48
CA LEU A 120 -0.13 -8.04 -7.10
C LEU A 120 0.26 -9.49 -6.79
N ALA A 121 -0.57 -10.47 -7.16
CA ALA A 121 -0.30 -11.89 -6.96
C ALA A 121 0.93 -12.37 -7.74
N LEU A 122 1.03 -12.01 -9.03
CA LEU A 122 2.19 -12.32 -9.88
C LEU A 122 3.47 -11.71 -9.32
N GLN A 123 3.42 -10.49 -8.81
CA GLN A 123 4.59 -9.90 -8.17
C GLN A 123 5.00 -10.68 -6.91
N ALA A 124 4.02 -11.05 -6.07
CA ALA A 124 4.24 -11.80 -4.84
C ALA A 124 4.81 -13.21 -5.08
N LEU A 125 4.56 -13.80 -6.25
CA LEU A 125 5.18 -15.06 -6.67
C LEU A 125 6.68 -14.91 -6.98
N HIS A 126 7.16 -13.72 -7.30
CA HIS A 126 8.57 -13.48 -7.66
C HIS A 126 9.35 -12.66 -6.64
N GLY A 127 8.74 -12.34 -5.49
CA GLY A 127 9.39 -11.71 -4.35
C GLY A 127 8.41 -11.06 -3.39
N ASN A 128 8.94 -10.33 -2.40
CA ASN A 128 8.10 -9.62 -1.45
C ASN A 128 7.37 -8.45 -2.12
N VAL A 129 6.23 -8.05 -1.57
CA VAL A 129 5.48 -6.87 -2.01
C VAL A 129 5.24 -5.94 -0.84
N SER A 130 5.36 -4.64 -1.08
CA SER A 130 4.88 -3.60 -0.17
C SER A 130 3.70 -2.85 -0.78
N VAL A 131 2.65 -2.63 -0.01
CA VAL A 131 1.51 -1.78 -0.39
C VAL A 131 1.49 -0.55 0.52
N GLU A 132 1.70 0.63 -0.02
CA GLU A 132 1.64 1.91 0.70
C GLU A 132 0.19 2.39 0.82
N ILE A 133 -0.22 2.73 2.05
CA ILE A 133 -1.61 3.04 2.40
C ILE A 133 -1.66 4.39 3.13
N TYR A 134 -2.46 5.30 2.59
CA TYR A 134 -2.64 6.67 3.11
C TYR A 134 -3.93 6.86 3.90
N TYR A 135 -4.98 6.12 3.57
CA TYR A 135 -6.28 6.18 4.22
C TYR A 135 -6.72 4.81 4.73
N MET A 136 -7.36 4.80 5.90
CA MET A 136 -7.94 3.63 6.54
C MET A 136 -9.39 3.93 6.88
N ALA A 137 -10.32 3.16 6.32
CA ALA A 137 -11.76 3.39 6.43
C ALA A 137 -12.19 4.82 6.05
N LYS A 138 -11.59 5.37 4.99
CA LYS A 138 -11.76 6.73 4.48
C LYS A 138 -11.27 7.84 5.42
N THR A 139 -10.63 7.46 6.52
CA THR A 139 -9.96 8.37 7.44
C THR A 139 -8.48 8.41 7.09
N GLU A 140 -7.90 9.59 7.19
CA GLU A 140 -6.47 9.82 7.07
C GLU A 140 -5.70 8.92 8.07
N VAL A 141 -4.64 8.27 7.61
CA VAL A 141 -3.76 7.53 8.54
C VAL A 141 -3.16 8.55 9.50
N ASP A 142 -3.40 8.37 10.79
CA ASP A 142 -2.88 9.29 11.80
C ASP A 142 -1.37 9.13 11.96
N GLY A 143 -0.69 10.28 11.93
CA GLY A 143 0.72 10.36 12.23
C GLY A 143 1.03 10.36 13.73
N ALA A 144 0.13 10.86 14.57
CA ALA A 144 0.36 10.94 16.01
C ALA A 144 -0.95 11.18 16.80
N ARG A 145 -1.91 10.25 16.73
CA ARG A 145 -3.05 10.20 17.67
C ARG A 145 -3.28 8.82 18.30
N SER A 146 -2.35 7.90 18.12
CA SER A 146 -2.38 6.58 18.78
C SER A 146 -1.57 6.57 20.08
N MET A 147 -1.73 7.58 20.92
CA MET A 147 -1.27 7.60 22.31
C MET A 147 -2.20 8.52 23.09
N GLU A 148 -3.42 8.05 23.40
CA GLU A 148 -4.25 8.50 24.54
C GLU A 148 -5.59 7.73 24.57
N LEU A 149 -5.54 6.40 24.45
CA LEU A 149 -6.66 5.54 24.87
C LEU A 149 -6.12 4.28 25.56
N SER A 150 -5.20 4.49 26.49
CA SER A 150 -5.06 3.62 27.65
C SER A 150 -4.60 4.50 28.80
N LEU A 151 -5.22 4.32 29.96
CA LEU A 151 -4.96 5.00 31.23
C LEU A 151 -5.89 6.20 31.50
N SER A 152 -7.10 5.86 31.92
CA SER A 152 -7.69 6.49 33.10
C SER A 152 -8.18 5.36 34.01
N PRO A 153 -8.06 5.53 35.34
CA PRO A 153 -7.77 4.47 36.33
C PRO A 153 -8.84 3.40 36.51
#